data_AF-A0A2W2LGR1-F1
#
_entry.id   AF-A0A2W2LGR1-F1
#
_cell.length_a   1.000
_cell.length_b   1.000
_cell.length_c   1.000
_cell.angle_alpha   90.00
_cell.angle_beta   90.00
_cell.angle_gamma   90.00
#
_symmetry.space_group_name_H-M   'P 1'
#
loop_
_entity.id
_entity.type
_entity.pdbx_description
1 polymer ?
#
loop_
_entity_poly.entity_id
_entity_poly.type
_entity_poly.pdbx_seq_one_letter_code
_entity_poly.pdbx_strand_id
1 'polypeptide(L)' 'REVWLLAAGEDKANAVAMALSGAGEIQAPAAGAQGRARTLWLLDTPAASQLPRSLYPPASA' A
#
# COMPACT_ATOMS: atom_id res chain seq x y z
N ARG A 1 13.69 -7.28 -10.91
CA ARG A 1 12.57 -8.07 -10.35
C ARG A 1 11.70 -7.15 -9.53
N GLU A 2 10.40 -7.24 -9.71
CA GLU A 2 9.43 -6.27 -9.20
C GLU A 2 8.36 -6.98 -8.39
N VAL A 3 7.77 -6.27 -7.43
CA VAL A 3 6.65 -6.76 -6.62
C VAL A 3 5.50 -5.78 -6.76
N TRP A 4 4.30 -6.31 -6.94
CA TRP A 4 3.09 -5.53 -7.12
C TRP A 4 2.06 -6.05 -6.14
N LEU A 5 1.49 -5.16 -5.33
CA LEU A 5 0.44 -5.47 -4.38
C LEU A 5 -0.86 -4.83 -4.85
N LEU A 6 -1.92 -5.63 -4.89
CA LEU A 6 -3.26 -5.19 -5.24
C LEU A 6 -4.16 -5.37 -4.02
N ALA A 7 -4.89 -4.32 -3.64
CA ALA A 7 -5.93 -4.42 -2.64
C ALA A 7 -7.13 -3.56 -3.06
N ALA A 8 -8.32 -4.08 -2.84
CA ALA A 8 -9.57 -3.43 -3.17
C ALA A 8 -10.58 -3.66 -2.04
N GLY A 9 -11.45 -2.69 -1.82
CA GLY A 9 -12.46 -2.72 -0.75
C GLY A 9 -12.03 -2.02 0.53
N GLU A 10 -13.02 -1.48 1.23
CA GLU A 10 -12.86 -0.75 2.48
C GLU A 10 -12.27 -1.62 3.61
N ASP A 11 -12.58 -2.92 3.61
CA ASP A 11 -12.04 -3.89 4.57
C ASP A 11 -10.51 -4.03 4.51
N LYS A 12 -9.89 -3.59 3.41
CA LYS A 12 -8.42 -3.56 3.25
C LYS A 12 -7.78 -2.27 3.72
N ALA A 13 -8.54 -1.20 3.93
CA ALA A 13 -7.99 0.14 4.16
C ALA A 13 -7.04 0.19 5.37
N ASN A 14 -7.42 -0.44 6.48
CA ASN A 14 -6.58 -0.48 7.68
C ASN A 14 -5.28 -1.27 7.44
N ALA A 15 -5.37 -2.44 6.82
CA ALA A 15 -4.21 -3.28 6.55
C ALA A 15 -3.21 -2.60 5.60
N VAL A 16 -3.72 -1.89 4.59
CA VAL A 16 -2.91 -1.11 3.65
C VAL A 16 -2.24 0.07 4.37
N ALA A 17 -2.98 0.81 5.19
CA ALA A 17 -2.42 1.91 5.98
C ALA A 17 -1.33 1.43 6.94
N MET A 18 -1.53 0.29 7.60
CA MET A 18 -0.54 -0.31 8.49
C MET A 18 0.72 -0.76 7.72
N ALA A 19 0.56 -1.37 6.55
CA ALA A 19 1.70 -1.79 5.73
C ALA A 19 2.54 -0.60 5.23
N LEU A 20 1.90 0.53 4.93
CA LEU A 20 2.54 1.73 4.39
C LEU A 20 2.97 2.73 5.47
N SER A 21 2.64 2.52 6.75
CA SER A 21 3.00 3.43 7.86
C SER A 21 4.43 3.24 8.38
N GLY A 22 5.12 2.17 7.96
CA GLY A 22 6.44 1.79 8.49
C GLY A 22 6.41 0.82 9.67
N ALA A 23 5.24 0.22 9.96
CA ALA A 23 5.04 -0.78 11.03
C ALA A 23 5.95 -2.04 10.95
N GLY A 24 6.61 -2.26 9.80
CA GLY A 24 7.49 -3.40 9.56
C GLY A 24 6.74 -4.71 9.27
N GLU A 25 7.47 -5.68 8.71
CA GLU A 25 6.89 -6.91 8.16
C GLU A 25 6.30 -7.88 9.20
N ILE A 26 6.72 -7.77 10.46
CA ILE A 26 6.16 -8.56 11.56
C ILE A 26 4.74 -8.12 11.90
N GLN A 27 4.47 -6.81 11.83
CA GLN A 27 3.13 -6.26 12.11
C GLN A 27 2.23 -6.32 10.89
N ALA A 28 2.78 -6.03 9.71
CA ALA A 28 2.08 -6.13 8.43
C ALA A 28 2.97 -6.84 7.41
N PRO A 29 2.74 -8.14 7.09
CA PRO A 29 3.57 -8.89 6.15
C PRO A 29 3.75 -8.21 4.79
N ALA A 30 2.72 -7.48 4.34
CA ALA A 30 2.76 -6.72 3.10
C ALA A 30 3.79 -5.56 3.12
N ALA A 31 4.20 -5.07 4.29
CA ALA A 31 5.28 -4.08 4.42
C ALA A 31 6.65 -4.65 4.00
N GLY A 32 6.85 -5.98 4.14
CA GLY A 32 8.05 -6.68 3.70
C GLY A 32 8.07 -7.01 2.21
N ALA A 33 6.97 -6.76 1.49
CA ALA A 33 6.85 -7.06 0.07
C ALA A 33 7.64 -6.05 -0.79
N GLN A 34 8.97 -6.16 -0.76
CA GLN A 34 9.88 -5.26 -1.45
C GLN A 34 10.50 -5.90 -2.70
N GLY A 35 10.23 -5.30 -3.86
CA GLY A 35 10.90 -5.67 -5.10
C GLY A 35 12.28 -5.05 -5.20
N ARG A 36 13.22 -5.76 -5.83
CA ARG A 36 14.60 -5.27 -6.02
C ARG A 36 14.71 -4.09 -6.99
N ALA A 37 13.75 -3.97 -7.91
CA ALA A 37 13.71 -2.89 -8.89
C ALA A 37 12.56 -1.89 -8.61
N ARG A 38 11.37 -2.40 -8.30
CA ARG A 38 10.24 -1.58 -7.82
C ARG A 38 9.28 -2.38 -6.95
N THR A 39 8.58 -1.65 -6.10
CA THR A 39 7.35 -2.10 -5.43
C THR A 39 6.22 -1.16 -5.83
N LEU A 40 5.13 -1.70 -6.40
CA LEU A 40 3.95 -0.92 -6.75
C LEU A 40 2.75 -1.37 -5.91
N TRP A 41 1.95 -0.40 -5.45
CA TRP A 41 0.66 -0.64 -4.82
C TRP A 41 -0.44 -0.12 -5.74
N LEU A 42 -1.39 -1.00 -6.05
CA LEU A 42 -2.59 -0.69 -6.82
C LEU A 42 -3.78 -0.81 -5.87
N LEU A 43 -4.43 0.31 -5.62
CA LEU A 43 -5.50 0.44 -4.63
C LEU A 43 -6.72 1.08 -5.29
N ASP A 44 -7.91 0.60 -4.95
CA ASP A 44 -9.13 1.35 -5.23
C ASP A 44 -9.33 2.47 -4.18
N THR A 45 -10.30 3.35 -4.45
CA THR A 45 -10.58 4.48 -3.56
C THR A 45 -10.97 4.03 -2.13
N PRO A 46 -11.82 3.00 -1.94
CA PRO A 46 -12.10 2.47 -0.60
C PRO A 46 -10.86 1.95 0.14
N ALA A 47 -9.99 1.17 -0.50
CA ALA A 47 -8.78 0.64 0.13
C ALA A 47 -7.72 1.73 0.41
N ALA A 48 -7.72 2.82 -0.36
CA ALA A 48 -6.82 3.96 -0.15
C ALA A 48 -7.37 5.02 0.84
N SER A 49 -8.58 4.81 1.39
CA SER A 49 -9.32 5.81 2.19
C SER A 49 -8.61 6.28 3.47
N GLN A 50 -7.71 5.47 4.03
CA GLN A 50 -6.97 5.79 5.26
C GLN A 50 -5.54 6.29 4.99
N LEU A 51 -5.15 6.44 3.71
CA LEU A 51 -3.81 6.88 3.35
C LEU A 51 -3.71 8.41 3.27
N PRO A 52 -2.58 9.00 3.71
CA PRO A 52 -2.32 10.41 3.46
C PRO A 52 -2.17 10.67 1.96
N ARG A 53 -2.69 11.81 1.49
CA ARG A 53 -2.64 12.19 0.06
C ARG A 53 -1.21 12.35 -0.47
N SER A 54 -0.23 12.54 0.40
CA SER A 54 1.19 12.60 0.01
C SER A 54 1.72 11.28 -0.57
N LEU A 55 1.03 10.15 -0.36
CA LEU A 55 1.38 8.86 -0.95
C LEU A 55 0.76 8.64 -2.33
N TYR A 56 -0.12 9.54 -2.78
CA TYR A 56 -0.78 9.41 -4.08
C TYR A 56 0.22 9.79 -5.17
N PRO A 57 0.24 9.07 -6.30
CA PRO A 57 1.02 9.49 -7.45
C PRO A 57 0.62 10.92 -7.87
N PRO A 58 1.54 11.73 -8.40
CA PRO A 58 1.22 13.08 -8.88
C PRO A 58 0.10 13.11 -9.93
N ALA A 59 -0.04 12.02 -10.70
CA ALA A 59 -1.10 11.86 -11.71
C ALA A 59 -2.46 11.44 -11.14
N SER A 60 -2.55 11.19 -9.83
CA SER A 60 -3.76 10.75 -9.11
C SER A 60 -4.26 11.80 -8.11
N ALA A 61 -3.59 12.96 -8.03
CA ALA A 61 -3.89 14.06 -7.11
C ALA A 61 -5.01 14.97 -7.64
#